data_AF-A0A7S3NSL8-F1
#
_entry.id   AF-A0A7S3NSL8-F1
#
_cell.length_a   1.000
_cell.length_b   1.000
_cell.length_c   1.000
_cell.angle_alpha   90.00
_cell.angle_beta   90.00
_cell.angle_gamma   90.00
#
_symmetry.space_group_name_H-M   'P 1'
#
loop_
_entity.id
_entity.type
_entity.pdbx_description
1 polymer ?
#
loop_
_entity_poly.entity_id
_entity_poly.type
_entity_poly.pdbx_seq_one_letter_code
_entity_poly.pdbx_strand_id
1 'polypeptide(L)'
;FININMVRQETDQDLPFKIRPIQLVMHNPNFFWVHPLDTSKSIQVLGGAGFLFSAFAGAGISLTYYKFNQATSVPATFYQNVFKTWGRLLFGLAIGGYVGYLRFGDRQRLHNAYTSYRLRRRYPGAINITEKDIWKHKGHKCHNHIYEFQ
;
A
#
# COMPACT_ATOMS: atom_id res chain seq x y z
N PHE A 1 39.28 4.72 -2.75
CA PHE A 1 38.38 5.23 -1.69
C PHE A 1 37.19 5.90 -2.34
N ILE A 2 36.03 5.23 -2.36
CA ILE A 2 34.78 5.85 -2.83
C ILE A 2 34.35 6.83 -1.73
N ASN A 3 34.26 8.11 -2.08
CA ASN A 3 33.91 9.20 -1.19
C ASN A 3 32.44 9.05 -0.77
N ILE A 4 32.20 8.61 0.47
CA ILE A 4 30.88 8.27 1.02
C ILE A 4 30.07 9.54 1.39
N ASN A 5 30.64 10.74 1.21
CA ASN A 5 30.07 12.00 1.71
C ASN A 5 29.09 12.70 0.76
N MET A 6 28.65 12.04 -0.32
CA MET A 6 27.50 12.51 -1.14
C MET A 6 26.24 11.66 -0.91
N VAL A 7 26.04 11.16 0.31
CA VAL A 7 24.72 10.66 0.71
C VAL A 7 23.85 11.88 0.96
N ARG A 8 23.01 12.24 -0.02
CA ARG A 8 21.85 13.13 0.16
C ARG A 8 21.26 12.85 1.55
N GLN A 9 21.19 13.86 2.41
CA GLN A 9 20.51 13.75 3.71
C GLN A 9 19.04 13.47 3.42
N GLU A 10 18.69 12.18 3.29
CA GLU A 10 17.31 11.72 3.18
C GLU A 10 16.64 12.09 4.50
N THR A 11 15.64 12.97 4.43
CA THR A 11 14.82 13.30 5.60
C THR A 11 14.04 12.06 6.02
N ASP A 12 13.75 11.91 7.31
CA ASP A 12 13.01 10.75 7.81
C ASP A 12 11.69 10.51 7.03
N GLN A 13 11.05 11.58 6.54
CA GLN A 13 9.84 11.53 5.72
C GLN A 13 10.00 10.75 4.41
N ASP A 14 11.20 10.72 3.81
CA ASP A 14 11.48 10.02 2.56
C ASP A 14 11.82 8.53 2.78
N LEU A 15 12.00 8.11 4.04
CA LEU A 15 12.36 6.73 4.38
C LEU A 15 11.33 5.69 3.93
N PRO A 16 10.01 5.87 4.12
CA PRO A 16 9.01 4.86 3.78
C PRO A 16 8.87 4.57 2.28
N PHE A 17 9.18 5.54 1.41
CA PHE A 17 8.97 5.46 -0.04
C PHE A 17 10.02 4.65 -0.80
N LYS A 18 11.07 4.21 -0.11
CA LYS A 18 12.17 3.42 -0.69
C LYS A 18 12.27 2.09 0.01
N ILE A 19 12.59 1.02 -0.71
CA ILE A 19 12.89 -0.28 -0.07
C ILE A 19 14.03 -0.10 0.93
N ARG A 20 13.79 -0.48 2.19
CA ARG A 20 14.76 -0.35 3.28
C ARG A 20 15.33 -1.70 3.68
N PRO A 21 16.62 -1.74 4.08
CA PRO A 21 17.21 -2.95 4.63
C PRO A 21 16.52 -3.31 5.94
N ILE A 22 16.40 -4.60 6.23
CA ILE A 22 15.71 -5.08 7.41
C ILE A 22 16.31 -4.54 8.71
N GLN A 23 17.63 -4.31 8.76
CA GLN A 23 18.28 -3.76 9.95
C GLN A 23 17.73 -2.38 10.32
N LEU A 24 17.43 -1.53 9.32
CA LEU A 24 16.84 -0.21 9.55
C LEU A 24 15.41 -0.31 10.07
N VAL A 25 14.63 -1.27 9.55
CA VAL A 25 13.24 -1.50 10.00
C VAL A 25 13.22 -2.04 11.43
N MET A 26 14.23 -2.80 11.85
CA MET A 26 14.35 -3.31 13.23
C MET A 26 14.55 -2.19 14.26
N HIS A 27 15.26 -1.11 13.91
CA HIS A 27 15.46 0.04 14.80
C HIS A 27 14.15 0.73 15.17
N ASN A 28 13.22 0.89 14.22
CA ASN A 28 11.90 1.41 14.52
C ASN A 28 10.84 0.84 13.56
N PRO A 29 10.21 -0.30 13.90
CA PRO A 29 9.19 -0.89 13.05
C PRO A 29 7.88 -0.11 13.06
N ASN A 30 7.61 0.69 14.10
CA ASN A 30 6.40 1.50 14.19
C ASN A 30 6.37 2.61 13.14
N PHE A 31 7.54 3.15 12.78
CA PHE A 31 7.67 4.17 11.75
C PHE A 31 7.24 3.68 10.35
N PHE A 32 7.56 2.44 10.01
CA PHE A 32 7.23 1.84 8.71
C PHE A 32 5.85 1.17 8.67
N TRP A 33 5.21 1.02 9.82
CA TRP A 33 3.94 0.33 9.91
C TRP A 33 2.78 1.19 9.40
N VAL A 34 1.91 0.56 8.63
CA VAL A 34 0.64 1.15 8.17
C VAL A 34 -0.50 0.32 8.73
N HIS A 35 -1.41 0.96 9.45
CA HIS A 35 -2.60 0.29 9.96
C HIS A 35 -3.57 0.01 8.80
N PRO A 36 -4.09 -1.22 8.63
CA PRO A 36 -5.04 -1.54 7.56
C PRO A 36 -6.36 -0.76 7.59
N LEU A 37 -6.73 -0.19 8.74
CA LEU A 37 -7.95 0.60 8.95
C LEU A 37 -7.70 2.09 8.76
N ASP A 38 -6.42 2.52 8.64
CA ASP A 38 -6.08 3.88 8.26
C ASP A 38 -6.31 4.01 6.75
N THR A 39 -7.53 4.38 6.39
CA THR A 39 -8.00 4.44 5.00
C THR A 39 -7.19 5.43 4.18
N SER A 40 -6.77 6.55 4.77
CA SER A 40 -5.94 7.57 4.10
C SER A 40 -4.58 7.00 3.69
N LYS A 41 -3.85 6.39 4.63
CA LYS A 41 -2.53 5.80 4.33
C LYS A 41 -2.65 4.57 3.44
N SER A 42 -3.69 3.77 3.61
CA SER A 42 -3.93 2.57 2.79
C SER A 42 -4.20 2.94 1.33
N ILE A 43 -5.03 3.96 1.08
CA ILE A 43 -5.29 4.47 -0.28
C ILE A 43 -4.01 5.05 -0.89
N GLN A 44 -3.19 5.77 -0.11
CA GLN A 44 -1.89 6.26 -0.59
C GLN A 44 -0.97 5.12 -1.02
N VAL A 45 -0.89 4.03 -0.24
CA VAL A 45 -0.08 2.84 -0.60
C VAL A 45 -0.60 2.18 -1.88
N LEU A 46 -1.92 2.16 -2.10
CA LEU A 46 -2.53 1.60 -3.31
C LEU A 46 -2.30 2.44 -4.58
N GLY A 47 -1.77 3.66 -4.46
CA GLY A 47 -1.49 4.56 -5.58
C GLY A 47 -2.28 5.87 -5.56
N GLY A 48 -2.93 6.17 -4.44
CA GLY A 48 -3.56 7.46 -4.17
C GLY A 48 -4.63 7.82 -5.20
N ALA A 49 -4.54 9.05 -5.71
CA ALA A 49 -5.49 9.58 -6.69
C ALA A 49 -5.51 8.77 -8.00
N GLY A 50 -4.35 8.25 -8.45
CA GLY A 50 -4.25 7.48 -9.68
C GLY A 50 -5.03 6.16 -9.62
N PHE A 51 -4.95 5.47 -8.48
CA PHE A 51 -5.73 4.26 -8.21
C PHE A 51 -7.24 4.53 -8.20
N LEU A 52 -7.66 5.62 -7.54
CA LEU A 52 -9.08 5.99 -7.50
C LEU A 52 -9.60 6.33 -8.89
N PHE A 53 -8.83 7.11 -9.66
CA PHE A 53 -9.20 7.49 -11.02
C PHE A 53 -9.35 6.27 -11.93
N SER A 54 -8.42 5.33 -11.90
CA SER A 54 -8.51 4.12 -12.72
C SER A 54 -9.65 3.20 -12.28
N ALA A 55 -9.94 3.12 -10.97
CA ALA A 55 -11.08 2.38 -10.46
C ALA A 55 -12.41 2.97 -10.98
N PHE A 56 -12.59 4.29 -10.85
CA PHE A 56 -13.79 4.96 -11.36
C PHE A 56 -13.89 4.92 -12.89
N ALA A 57 -12.77 5.04 -13.61
CA ALA A 57 -12.75 4.88 -15.05
C ALA A 57 -13.16 3.45 -15.47
N GLY A 58 -12.66 2.43 -14.78
CA GLY A 58 -13.06 1.03 -15.02
C GLY A 58 -14.54 0.78 -14.74
N ALA A 59 -15.08 1.35 -13.66
CA ALA A 59 -16.51 1.32 -13.36
C ALA A 59 -17.34 2.00 -14.45
N GLY A 60 -16.91 3.19 -14.90
CA GLY A 60 -17.54 3.93 -15.98
C GLY A 60 -17.59 3.12 -17.28
N ILE A 61 -16.46 2.56 -17.71
CA ILE A 61 -16.36 1.73 -18.92
C ILE A 61 -17.27 0.49 -18.82
N SER A 62 -17.30 -0.17 -17.67
CA SER A 62 -18.14 -1.36 -17.49
C SER A 62 -19.63 -1.03 -17.57
N LEU A 63 -20.04 0.10 -16.98
CA LEU A 63 -21.43 0.56 -17.00
C LEU A 63 -21.86 1.06 -18.39
N THR A 64 -21.01 1.81 -19.10
CA THR A 64 -21.33 2.28 -20.45
C THR A 64 -21.41 1.11 -21.43
N TYR A 65 -20.46 0.17 -21.35
CA TYR A 65 -20.51 -1.06 -22.14
C TYR A 65 -21.78 -1.87 -21.88
N TYR A 66 -22.18 -1.97 -20.61
CA TYR A 66 -23.41 -2.66 -20.25
C TYR A 66 -24.67 -1.96 -20.79
N LYS A 67 -24.78 -0.64 -20.63
CA LYS A 67 -25.93 0.14 -21.12
C LYS A 67 -26.03 0.13 -22.64
N PHE A 68 -24.89 0.22 -23.34
CA PHE A 68 -24.85 0.18 -24.80
C PHE A 68 -25.30 -1.18 -25.35
N ASN A 69 -24.91 -2.28 -24.69
CA ASN A 69 -25.29 -3.64 -25.09
C ASN A 69 -26.65 -4.11 -24.52
N GLN A 70 -27.17 -3.48 -23.47
CA GLN A 70 -28.49 -3.80 -22.91
C GLN A 70 -29.64 -3.38 -23.82
N ALA A 71 -29.42 -2.45 -24.75
CA ALA A 71 -30.40 -2.09 -25.75
C ALA A 71 -30.83 -3.30 -26.62
N THR A 72 -30.04 -4.38 -26.63
CA THR A 72 -30.17 -5.45 -27.62
C THR A 72 -30.86 -6.71 -27.11
N SER A 73 -30.93 -7.02 -25.80
CA SER A 73 -31.40 -8.35 -25.38
C SER A 73 -31.91 -8.47 -23.93
N VAL A 74 -33.16 -8.94 -23.81
CA VAL A 74 -33.87 -9.50 -22.64
C VAL A 74 -34.53 -8.48 -21.68
N PRO A 75 -35.88 -8.46 -21.60
CA PRO A 75 -36.60 -7.70 -20.58
C PRO A 75 -36.28 -8.29 -19.20
N ALA A 76 -35.58 -7.50 -18.38
CA ALA A 76 -35.23 -7.88 -17.02
C ALA A 76 -36.22 -7.25 -16.03
N THR A 77 -36.56 -7.98 -14.97
CA THR A 77 -37.34 -7.42 -13.85
C THR A 77 -36.54 -6.32 -13.14
N PHE A 78 -37.23 -5.43 -12.42
CA PHE A 78 -36.59 -4.31 -11.69
C PHE A 78 -35.40 -4.76 -10.84
N TYR A 79 -35.57 -5.81 -10.03
CA TYR A 79 -34.51 -6.37 -9.19
C TYR A 79 -33.32 -6.91 -9.99
N GLN A 80 -33.58 -7.59 -11.11
CA GLN A 80 -32.51 -8.09 -11.97
C GLN A 80 -31.69 -6.96 -12.58
N ASN A 81 -32.33 -5.85 -12.97
CA ASN A 81 -31.61 -4.69 -13.46
C ASN A 81 -30.72 -4.06 -12.39
N VAL A 82 -31.23 -3.89 -11.17
CA VAL A 82 -30.45 -3.35 -10.04
C VAL A 82 -29.21 -4.22 -9.77
N PHE A 83 -29.39 -5.54 -9.63
CA PHE A 83 -28.27 -6.45 -9.38
C PHE A 83 -27.27 -6.50 -10.53
N LYS A 84 -27.73 -6.49 -11.80
CA LYS A 84 -26.82 -6.45 -12.95
C LYS A 84 -26.04 -5.14 -12.99
N THR A 85 -26.67 -4.00 -12.71
CA THR A 85 -25.99 -2.70 -12.66
C THR A 85 -24.93 -2.67 -11.55
N TRP A 86 -25.28 -3.08 -10.33
CA TRP A 86 -24.32 -3.15 -9.22
C TRP A 86 -23.19 -4.15 -9.50
N GLY A 87 -23.50 -5.31 -10.07
CA GLY A 87 -22.50 -6.31 -10.45
C GLY A 87 -21.50 -5.76 -11.47
N ARG A 88 -21.96 -5.00 -12.47
CA ARG A 88 -21.08 -4.35 -13.46
C ARG A 88 -20.25 -3.23 -12.86
N LEU A 89 -20.84 -2.44 -11.96
CA LEU A 89 -20.13 -1.39 -11.22
C LEU A 89 -19.00 -2.00 -10.39
N LEU A 90 -19.29 -3.04 -9.59
CA LEU A 90 -18.28 -3.73 -8.78
C LEU A 90 -17.21 -4.40 -9.63
N PHE A 91 -17.60 -5.04 -10.75
CA PHE A 91 -16.66 -5.63 -11.70
C PHE A 91 -15.72 -4.60 -12.32
N GLY A 92 -16.27 -3.47 -12.78
CA GLY A 92 -15.48 -2.38 -13.35
C GLY A 92 -14.56 -1.72 -12.31
N LEU A 93 -15.04 -1.50 -11.08
CA LEU A 93 -14.21 -1.04 -9.96
C LEU A 93 -13.07 -2.01 -9.67
N ALA A 94 -13.34 -3.33 -9.66
CA ALA A 94 -12.33 -4.34 -9.38
C ALA A 94 -11.23 -4.37 -10.46
N ILE A 95 -11.60 -4.36 -11.75
CA ILE A 95 -10.63 -4.33 -12.85
C ILE A 95 -9.86 -3.01 -12.88
N GLY A 96 -10.57 -1.89 -12.80
CA GLY A 96 -9.96 -0.57 -12.80
C GLY A 96 -9.04 -0.34 -11.58
N GLY A 97 -9.44 -0.85 -10.42
CA GLY A 97 -8.64 -0.85 -9.20
C GLY A 97 -7.40 -1.74 -9.33
N TYR A 98 -7.53 -2.94 -9.91
CA TYR A 98 -6.39 -3.83 -10.14
C TYR A 98 -5.35 -3.21 -11.08
N VAL A 99 -5.80 -2.64 -12.20
CA VAL A 99 -4.93 -1.91 -13.14
C VAL A 99 -4.29 -0.69 -12.47
N GLY A 100 -5.06 0.05 -11.68
CA GLY A 100 -4.59 1.17 -10.88
C GLY A 100 -3.48 0.79 -9.92
N TYR A 101 -3.69 -0.29 -9.18
CA TYR A 101 -2.71 -0.81 -8.23
C TYR A 101 -1.43 -1.25 -8.94
N LEU A 102 -1.53 -1.92 -10.09
CA LEU A 102 -0.35 -2.34 -10.85
C LEU A 102 0.47 -1.14 -11.34
N ARG A 103 -0.18 -0.04 -11.73
CA ARG A 103 0.48 1.12 -12.33
C ARG A 103 0.97 2.15 -11.32
N PHE A 104 0.17 2.42 -10.30
CA PHE A 104 0.39 3.53 -9.35
C PHE A 104 0.69 3.04 -7.93
N GLY A 105 0.48 1.76 -7.62
CA GLY A 105 0.68 1.22 -6.28
C GLY A 105 2.15 1.32 -5.82
N ASP A 106 2.34 1.84 -4.61
CA ASP A 106 3.65 1.94 -3.98
C ASP A 106 4.03 0.61 -3.31
N ARG A 107 4.55 -0.29 -4.14
CA ARG A 107 4.99 -1.62 -3.72
C ARG A 107 6.16 -1.56 -2.73
N GLN A 108 6.97 -0.50 -2.79
CA GLN A 108 8.13 -0.33 -1.91
C GLN A 108 7.67 -0.05 -0.48
N ARG A 109 6.73 0.88 -0.33
CA ARG A 109 6.10 1.19 0.95
C ARG A 109 5.32 0.01 1.52
N LEU A 110 4.61 -0.74 0.65
CA LEU A 110 3.92 -1.96 1.06
C LEU A 110 4.90 -3.03 1.61
N HIS A 111 6.05 -3.21 0.96
CA HIS A 111 7.07 -4.14 1.43
C HIS A 111 7.61 -3.78 2.81
N ASN A 112 7.92 -2.50 3.04
CA ASN A 112 8.37 -2.00 4.34
C ASN A 112 7.28 -2.13 5.44
N ALA A 113 6.02 -1.91 5.09
CA ALA A 113 4.88 -2.11 6.00
C ALA A 113 4.68 -3.59 6.36
N TYR A 114 4.90 -4.48 5.40
CA TYR A 114 4.80 -5.92 5.63
C TYR A 114 5.92 -6.46 6.51
N THR A 115 7.17 -6.04 6.29
CA THR A 115 8.32 -6.45 7.12
C THR A 115 8.18 -5.92 8.54
N SER A 116 7.78 -4.67 8.73
CA SER A 116 7.50 -4.11 10.07
C SER A 116 6.35 -4.83 10.78
N TYR A 117 5.27 -5.17 10.08
CA TYR A 117 4.18 -5.98 10.64
C TYR A 117 4.67 -7.36 11.12
N ARG A 118 5.48 -8.05 10.30
CA ARG A 118 6.06 -9.35 10.68
C ARG A 118 6.98 -9.24 11.90
N LEU A 119 7.80 -8.20 12.00
CA LEU A 119 8.66 -7.95 13.16
C LEU A 119 7.85 -7.70 14.42
N ARG A 120 6.80 -6.86 14.35
CA ARG A 120 5.91 -6.60 15.49
C ARG A 120 5.16 -7.84 15.97
N ARG A 121 4.77 -8.72 15.05
CA ARG A 121 4.11 -9.99 15.40
C ARG A 121 5.06 -10.99 16.04
N ARG A 122 6.33 -11.02 15.62
CA ARG A 122 7.34 -11.93 16.16
C ARG A 122 7.90 -11.45 17.51
N TYR A 123 8.08 -10.15 17.67
CA TYR A 123 8.68 -9.54 18.85
C TYR A 123 7.71 -8.49 19.44
N PRO A 124 6.92 -8.82 20.48
CA PRO A 124 5.93 -7.89 21.03
C PRO A 124 6.59 -6.62 21.62
N GLY A 125 7.80 -6.74 22.15
CA GLY A 125 8.59 -5.59 22.65
C GLY A 125 8.92 -4.56 21.56
N ALA A 126 8.90 -4.96 20.28
CA ALA A 126 9.15 -4.07 19.15
C ALA A 126 8.06 -2.99 18.98
N ILE A 127 6.87 -3.21 19.52
CA ILE A 127 5.75 -2.25 19.48
C ILE A 127 6.04 -1.03 20.36
N ASN A 128 6.88 -1.18 21.38
CA ASN A 128 7.20 -0.09 22.31
C ASN A 128 8.41 0.74 21.85
N ILE A 129 9.07 0.35 20.75
CA ILE A 129 10.25 1.07 20.25
C ILE A 129 9.82 2.32 19.50
N THR A 130 10.22 3.47 20.01
CA THR A 130 10.00 4.79 19.41
C THR A 130 11.31 5.56 19.33
N GLU A 131 12.15 5.19 18.38
CA GLU A 131 13.43 5.87 18.12
C GLU A 131 13.22 7.02 17.11
N LYS A 132 13.81 8.17 17.39
CA LYS A 132 13.83 9.36 16.51
C LYS A 132 15.16 9.37 15.72
N ASP A 133 15.20 9.99 14.55
CA ASP A 133 16.38 10.02 13.65
C ASP A 133 16.84 8.65 13.14
N ILE A 134 15.90 7.86 12.62
CA ILE A 134 16.14 6.47 12.18
C ILE A 134 17.18 6.42 11.04
N TRP A 135 17.24 7.47 10.22
CA TRP A 135 18.16 7.57 9.09
C TRP A 135 19.64 7.33 9.47
N LYS A 136 20.05 7.71 10.69
CA LYS A 136 21.43 7.54 11.18
C LYS A 136 21.85 6.08 11.27
N HIS A 137 20.89 5.18 11.46
CA HIS A 137 21.12 3.75 11.62
C HIS A 137 21.19 2.99 10.29
N LYS A 138 21.20 3.70 9.15
CA LYS A 138 21.30 3.08 7.84
C LYS A 138 22.63 2.35 7.67
N GLY A 139 22.57 1.02 7.54
CA GLY A 139 23.74 0.16 7.37
C GLY A 139 24.36 -0.33 8.69
N HIS A 140 23.84 0.12 9.84
CA HIS A 140 24.24 -0.40 11.13
C HIS A 140 23.40 -1.63 11.50
N LYS A 141 24.00 -2.56 12.25
CA LYS A 141 23.26 -3.68 12.83
C LYS A 141 22.51 -3.20 14.07
N CYS A 142 21.26 -3.63 14.22
CA CYS A 142 20.49 -3.36 15.42
C CYS A 142 21.00 -4.26 16.55
N HIS A 143 21.57 -3.67 17.60
CA HIS A 143 22.06 -4.37 18.80
C HIS A 143 20.99 -4.50 19.90
N ASN A 144 19.72 -4.25 19.58
CA ASN A 144 18.65 -4.38 20.56
C ASN A 144 18.51 -5.84 20.98
N HIS A 145 18.68 -6.08 22.28
CA HIS A 145 18.51 -7.39 22.93
C HIS A 145 17.17 -8.07 22.61
N ILE A 146 16.14 -7.29 22.25
CA ILE A 146 14.82 -7.77 21.82
C ILE A 146 14.91 -8.68 20.57
N TYR A 147 15.92 -8.48 19.72
CA TYR A 147 16.13 -9.22 18.48
C TYR A 147 17.30 -10.20 18.53
N GLU A 148 18.09 -10.19 19.60
CA GLU A 148 19.09 -11.23 19.86
C GLU A 148 18.35 -12.49 20.35
N PHE A 149 18.76 -13.65 19.83
CA PHE A 149 18.02 -14.92 19.84
C PHE A 149 17.33 -15.25 21.18
N GLN A 150 16.02 -15.55 21.09
CA GLN A 150 15.38 -16.63 21.86
C GLN A 150 15.66 -17.96 21.15
#